data_AF-A0A6N9C5N7-F1
#
_entry.id   AF-A0A6N9C5N7-F1
#
_cell.length_a   1.000
_cell.length_b   1.000
_cell.length_c   1.000
_cell.angle_alpha   90.00
_cell.angle_beta   90.00
_cell.angle_gamma   90.00
#
_symmetry.space_group_name_H-M   'P 1'
#
loop_
_entity.id
_entity.type
_entity.pdbx_description
1 polymer ?
#
loop_
_entity_poly.entity_id
_entity_poly.type
_entity_poly.pdbx_seq_one_letter_code
_entity_poly.pdbx_strand_id
1 'polypeptide(L)'
;SKNIQFPYGQYSGHFCLGIIYSRHADRELDETHTYGLEELHSIASVIKDFQFFVAEKWSIASDKSGSGNTANIGSINKISDILSGQGMFSRLGEKWFDDYWMNYGKITIADDSGSTKKITNLKDFVIYRGGDTRLIVPKTRKTRTNHRSLS
;
A
#
# COMPACT_ATOMS: atom_id res chain seq x y z
N SER A 1 17.70 0.48 16.68
CA SER A 1 16.36 0.42 17.30
C SER A 1 15.68 1.78 17.11
N LYS A 2 14.64 1.86 16.30
CA LYS A 2 13.77 3.05 16.21
C LYS A 2 12.34 2.56 16.04
N ASN A 3 11.46 2.88 16.98
CA ASN A 3 10.01 2.61 16.97
C ASN A 3 9.61 1.15 16.68
N ILE A 4 10.36 0.16 17.18
CA ILE A 4 10.05 -1.27 17.06
C ILE A 4 10.47 -1.98 18.35
N GLN A 5 9.66 -2.97 18.79
CA GLN A 5 9.83 -3.65 20.08
C GLN A 5 11.12 -4.49 20.13
N PHE A 6 11.45 -5.19 19.04
CA PHE A 6 12.67 -5.97 18.89
C PHE A 6 13.47 -5.49 17.67
N PRO A 7 14.77 -5.77 17.56
CA PRO A 7 15.52 -5.52 16.34
C PRO A 7 14.83 -6.14 15.11
N TYR A 8 14.81 -5.42 13.98
CA TYR A 8 14.12 -5.85 12.75
C TYR A 8 14.47 -7.29 12.33
N GLY A 9 15.76 -7.64 12.39
CA GLY A 9 16.23 -8.97 12.04
C GLY A 9 15.85 -10.11 13.01
N GLN A 10 15.14 -9.83 14.11
CA GLN A 10 14.59 -10.86 14.99
C GLN A 10 13.18 -11.31 14.56
N TYR A 11 12.51 -10.57 13.69
CA TYR A 11 11.23 -10.98 13.14
C TYR A 11 11.46 -11.91 11.95
N SER A 12 10.77 -13.04 11.92
CA SER A 12 10.80 -13.97 10.78
C SER A 12 9.90 -13.55 9.61
N GLY A 13 9.10 -12.49 9.81
CA GLY A 13 8.22 -11.95 8.78
C GLY A 13 7.42 -10.77 9.28
N HIS A 14 6.94 -9.97 8.34
CA HIS A 14 6.13 -8.78 8.60
C HIS A 14 4.79 -8.90 7.86
N PHE A 15 3.72 -9.05 8.62
CA PHE A 15 2.38 -9.26 8.06
C PHE A 15 1.49 -8.03 8.24
N CYS A 16 0.65 -7.78 7.25
CA CYS A 16 -0.43 -6.80 7.30
C CYS A 16 -1.76 -7.55 7.43
N LEU A 17 -2.51 -7.25 8.49
CA LEU A 17 -3.94 -7.54 8.56
C LEU A 17 -4.69 -6.36 7.90
N GLY A 18 -5.27 -6.60 6.73
CA GLY A 18 -6.01 -5.60 5.98
C GLY A 18 -7.52 -5.81 6.05
N ILE A 19 -8.25 -4.69 6.01
CA ILE A 19 -9.71 -4.65 6.05
C ILE A 19 -10.18 -3.80 4.87
N ILE A 20 -11.03 -4.38 4.03
CA ILE A 20 -11.71 -3.71 2.91
C ILE A 20 -13.19 -3.64 3.26
N TYR A 21 -13.82 -2.50 3.05
CA TYR A 21 -15.25 -2.30 3.32
C TYR A 21 -15.86 -1.29 2.33
N SER A 22 -17.16 -1.39 2.14
CA SER A 22 -17.96 -0.41 1.42
C SER A 22 -18.45 0.66 2.40
N ARG A 23 -18.36 1.94 2.03
CA ARG A 23 -19.04 3.03 2.77
C ARG A 23 -20.51 3.05 2.41
N HIS A 24 -21.38 3.24 3.39
CA HIS A 24 -22.78 3.53 3.12
C HIS A 24 -22.89 4.96 2.57
N ALA A 25 -23.24 5.13 1.30
CA ALA A 25 -23.25 6.44 0.63
C ALA A 25 -24.48 7.29 1.00
N ASP A 26 -25.58 6.64 1.34
CA ASP A 26 -26.86 7.28 1.60
C ASP A 26 -27.24 7.08 3.06
N ARG A 27 -27.13 8.13 3.85
CA ARG A 27 -28.06 8.50 4.93
C ARG A 27 -27.52 9.76 5.61
N GLU A 28 -28.39 10.75 5.78
CA GLU A 28 -28.30 11.69 6.90
C GLU A 28 -28.51 10.87 8.18
N LEU A 29 -27.47 10.15 8.61
CA LEU A 29 -27.47 9.52 9.92
C LEU A 29 -27.23 10.63 10.94
N ASP A 30 -28.15 10.79 11.88
CA ASP A 30 -27.87 11.54 13.08
C ASP A 30 -26.88 10.73 13.94
N GLU A 31 -25.59 10.87 13.64
CA GLU A 31 -24.49 10.23 14.37
C GLU A 31 -24.37 10.75 15.81
N THR A 32 -25.18 11.74 16.22
CA THR A 32 -25.20 12.31 17.57
C THR A 32 -26.31 11.74 18.45
N HIS A 33 -27.20 10.92 17.88
CA HIS A 33 -28.28 10.29 18.63
C HIS A 33 -27.73 9.22 19.59
N THR A 34 -28.17 9.27 20.85
CA THR A 34 -27.82 8.27 21.86
C THR A 34 -28.92 7.21 21.91
N TYR A 35 -28.53 5.93 21.83
CA TYR A 35 -29.43 4.79 21.84
C TYR A 35 -29.40 4.05 23.18
N GLY A 36 -30.52 3.46 23.57
CA GLY A 36 -30.60 2.49 24.67
C GLY A 36 -29.95 1.15 24.31
N LEU A 37 -29.66 0.31 25.31
CA LEU A 37 -29.03 -1.00 25.09
C LEU A 37 -29.94 -1.94 24.27
N GLU A 38 -31.23 -1.85 24.50
CA GLU A 38 -32.31 -2.55 23.79
C GLU A 38 -32.38 -2.17 22.30
N GLU A 39 -31.78 -1.04 21.91
CA GLU A 39 -31.78 -0.53 20.53
C GLU A 39 -30.46 -0.82 19.79
N LEU A 40 -29.57 -1.64 20.36
CA LEU A 40 -28.26 -1.94 19.78
C LEU A 40 -28.33 -2.41 18.32
N HIS A 41 -29.35 -3.22 17.98
CA HIS A 41 -29.55 -3.72 16.61
C HIS A 41 -30.13 -2.67 15.65
N SER A 42 -30.63 -1.55 16.17
CA SER A 42 -31.20 -0.44 15.42
C SER A 42 -30.14 0.58 14.98
N ILE A 43 -28.93 0.51 15.56
CA ILE A 43 -27.81 1.41 15.22
C ILE A 43 -27.38 1.13 13.78
N ALA A 44 -27.54 2.14 12.92
CA ALA A 44 -27.17 2.03 11.52
C ALA A 44 -25.65 1.93 11.34
N SER A 45 -25.18 0.90 10.65
CA SER A 45 -23.76 0.78 10.31
C SER A 45 -23.39 1.70 9.14
N VAL A 46 -22.36 2.53 9.35
CA VAL A 46 -21.77 3.42 8.32
C VAL A 46 -20.91 2.67 7.29
N ILE A 47 -20.53 1.42 7.61
CA ILE A 47 -19.67 0.57 6.79
C ILE A 47 -20.25 -0.85 6.69
N LYS A 48 -20.07 -1.48 5.53
CA LYS A 48 -20.60 -2.82 5.26
C LYS A 48 -19.67 -3.60 4.34
N ASP A 49 -20.02 -4.86 4.08
CA ASP A 49 -19.32 -5.74 3.13
C ASP A 49 -17.82 -5.89 3.47
N PHE A 50 -17.55 -6.27 4.72
CA PHE A 50 -16.18 -6.45 5.20
C PHE A 50 -15.49 -7.63 4.53
N GLN A 51 -14.27 -7.39 4.06
CA GLN A 51 -13.34 -8.42 3.65
C GLN A 51 -12.02 -8.25 4.41
N PHE A 52 -11.64 -9.30 5.13
CA PHE A 52 -10.38 -9.37 5.87
C PHE A 52 -9.35 -10.15 5.07
N PHE A 53 -8.09 -9.72 5.13
CA PHE A 53 -6.98 -10.47 4.53
C PHE A 53 -5.71 -10.34 5.36
N VAL A 54 -4.84 -11.34 5.24
CA VAL A 54 -3.48 -11.31 5.79
C VAL A 54 -2.53 -11.49 4.63
N ALA A 55 -1.52 -10.61 4.53
CA ALA A 55 -0.47 -10.71 3.53
C ALA A 55 0.86 -10.28 4.11
N GLU A 56 1.96 -10.81 3.57
CA GLU A 56 3.28 -10.26 3.87
C GLU A 56 3.36 -8.83 3.33
N LYS A 57 3.90 -7.90 4.13
CA LYS A 57 3.95 -6.48 3.81
C LYS A 57 4.65 -6.22 2.47
N TRP A 58 5.76 -6.90 2.22
CA TRP A 58 6.54 -6.76 0.99
C TRP A 58 5.76 -7.26 -0.24
N SER A 59 4.93 -8.31 -0.08
CA SER A 59 4.15 -8.92 -1.16
C SER A 59 3.06 -8.02 -1.71
N ILE A 60 2.58 -7.02 -0.94
CA ILE A 60 1.54 -6.07 -1.35
C ILE A 60 2.07 -4.62 -1.47
N ALA A 61 3.38 -4.44 -1.29
CA ALA A 61 4.00 -3.12 -1.32
C ALA A 61 4.10 -2.56 -2.74
N SER A 62 4.10 -1.23 -2.80
CA SER A 62 4.39 -0.46 -3.99
C SER A 62 5.74 0.26 -3.85
N ASP A 63 6.21 0.89 -4.93
CA ASP A 63 7.42 1.72 -4.94
C ASP A 63 7.15 3.21 -4.63
N LYS A 64 6.00 3.54 -4.02
CA LYS A 64 5.60 4.92 -3.69
C LYS A 64 5.25 5.07 -2.23
N SER A 65 5.51 6.27 -1.70
CA SER A 65 5.09 6.65 -0.35
C SER A 65 3.57 6.60 -0.24
N GLY A 66 3.07 6.12 0.90
CA GLY A 66 1.64 6.12 1.23
C GLY A 66 1.12 7.48 1.66
N SER A 67 2.00 8.41 2.04
CA SER A 67 1.66 9.76 2.51
C SER A 67 2.77 10.77 2.23
N GLY A 68 2.43 12.03 1.99
CA GLY A 68 3.41 13.08 1.67
C GLY A 68 4.12 13.68 2.89
N ASN A 69 3.48 13.67 4.05
CA ASN A 69 3.96 14.32 5.29
C ASN A 69 4.70 13.36 6.25
N THR A 70 4.42 12.07 6.15
CA THR A 70 4.98 11.01 6.99
C THR A 70 5.58 9.93 6.09
N ALA A 71 6.71 9.36 6.49
CA ALA A 71 7.48 8.40 5.70
C ALA A 71 6.86 6.99 5.72
N ASN A 72 5.62 6.87 5.21
CA ASN A 72 4.90 5.61 5.13
C ASN A 72 5.13 4.92 3.78
N ILE A 73 5.26 3.61 3.80
CA ILE A 73 5.32 2.78 2.59
C ILE A 73 3.89 2.57 2.07
N GLY A 74 3.63 2.89 0.80
CA GLY A 74 2.32 2.71 0.19
C GLY A 74 2.14 1.32 -0.41
N SER A 75 0.94 0.74 -0.29
CA SER A 75 0.56 -0.52 -0.96
C SER A 75 0.25 -0.30 -2.45
N ILE A 76 0.11 -1.39 -3.20
CA ILE A 76 -0.57 -1.35 -4.50
C ILE A 76 -2.07 -1.04 -4.32
N ASN A 77 -2.77 -0.72 -5.40
CA ASN A 77 -4.11 -0.10 -5.35
C ASN A 77 -5.26 -1.00 -5.81
N LYS A 78 -4.98 -2.04 -6.59
CA LYS A 78 -6.02 -2.91 -7.14
C LYS A 78 -6.32 -4.01 -6.15
N ILE A 79 -7.57 -4.07 -5.69
CA ILE A 79 -8.01 -4.99 -4.63
C ILE A 79 -7.66 -6.45 -4.97
N SER A 80 -7.95 -6.91 -6.19
CA SER A 80 -7.63 -8.30 -6.56
C SER A 80 -6.13 -8.61 -6.55
N ASP A 81 -5.29 -7.63 -6.90
CA ASP A 81 -3.83 -7.78 -6.84
C ASP A 81 -3.34 -7.78 -5.38
N ILE A 82 -3.96 -7.01 -4.48
CA ILE A 82 -3.67 -7.04 -3.03
C ILE A 82 -4.02 -8.41 -2.45
N LEU A 83 -5.24 -8.91 -2.72
CA LEU A 83 -5.73 -10.18 -2.21
C LEU A 83 -4.92 -11.38 -2.71
N SER A 84 -4.27 -11.25 -3.87
CA SER A 84 -3.41 -12.29 -4.45
C SER A 84 -1.91 -12.06 -4.19
N GLY A 85 -1.53 -11.05 -3.40
CA GLY A 85 -0.13 -10.78 -3.08
C GLY A 85 0.73 -10.39 -4.29
N GLN A 86 0.12 -9.77 -5.31
CA GLN A 86 0.76 -9.38 -6.57
C GLN A 86 1.32 -7.95 -6.53
N GLY A 87 1.94 -7.57 -5.42
CA GLY A 87 2.67 -6.32 -5.27
C GLY A 87 3.92 -6.26 -6.13
N MET A 88 4.51 -5.07 -6.25
CA MET A 88 5.63 -4.84 -7.19
C MET A 88 6.86 -5.70 -6.91
N PHE A 89 7.06 -6.05 -5.63
CA PHE A 89 8.19 -6.82 -5.14
C PHE A 89 7.91 -8.33 -5.08
N SER A 90 6.66 -8.77 -5.33
CA SER A 90 6.23 -10.17 -5.12
C SER A 90 7.09 -11.21 -5.85
N ARG A 91 7.59 -10.89 -7.05
CA ARG A 91 8.48 -11.74 -7.85
C ARG A 91 9.98 -11.44 -7.65
N LEU A 92 10.32 -10.33 -7.01
CA LEU A 92 11.70 -9.96 -6.64
C LEU A 92 12.11 -10.57 -5.30
N GLY A 93 11.20 -10.57 -4.32
CA GLY A 93 11.40 -11.03 -2.96
C GLY A 93 11.63 -9.91 -1.95
N GLU A 94 11.52 -10.26 -0.67
CA GLU A 94 11.61 -9.35 0.49
C GLU A 94 12.92 -8.55 0.55
N LYS A 95 14.06 -9.16 0.20
CA LYS A 95 15.36 -8.47 0.23
C LYS A 95 15.40 -7.22 -0.65
N TRP A 96 14.74 -7.26 -1.81
CA TRP A 96 14.64 -6.11 -2.71
C TRP A 96 13.73 -5.03 -2.13
N PHE A 97 12.67 -5.42 -1.43
CA PHE A 97 11.78 -4.49 -0.74
C PHE A 97 12.52 -3.75 0.39
N ASP A 98 13.25 -4.48 1.23
CA ASP A 98 14.00 -3.91 2.35
C ASP A 98 15.09 -2.94 1.85
N ASP A 99 15.92 -3.38 0.91
CA ASP A 99 17.02 -2.56 0.38
C ASP A 99 16.48 -1.29 -0.32
N TYR A 100 15.41 -1.44 -1.10
CA TYR A 100 14.75 -0.30 -1.76
C TYR A 100 14.28 0.74 -0.75
N TRP A 101 13.51 0.32 0.27
CA TRP A 101 12.92 1.24 1.23
C TRP A 101 13.93 1.80 2.24
N MET A 102 14.99 1.06 2.56
CA MET A 102 16.11 1.58 3.34
C MET A 102 16.87 2.68 2.59
N ASN A 103 16.93 2.63 1.26
CA ASN A 103 17.69 3.55 0.41
C ASN A 103 16.83 4.53 -0.39
N TYR A 104 15.51 4.51 -0.22
CA TYR A 104 14.58 5.36 -0.95
C TYR A 104 14.95 6.85 -0.83
N GLY A 105 15.23 7.50 -1.96
CA GLY A 105 15.59 8.91 -2.02
C GLY A 105 16.97 9.28 -1.46
N LYS A 106 17.80 8.29 -1.10
CA LYS A 106 19.18 8.50 -0.59
C LYS A 106 20.25 8.34 -1.67
N ILE A 107 19.97 7.52 -2.69
CA ILE A 107 20.91 7.25 -3.78
C ILE A 107 20.75 8.33 -4.85
N THR A 108 21.86 8.96 -5.24
CA THR A 108 21.95 9.94 -6.31
C THR A 108 22.81 9.37 -7.43
N ILE A 109 22.31 9.44 -8.67
CA ILE A 109 23.02 9.01 -9.87
C ILE A 109 23.11 10.16 -10.87
N ALA A 110 24.16 10.15 -11.70
CA ALA A 110 24.21 11.05 -12.85
C ALA A 110 23.15 10.64 -13.87
N ASP A 111 22.55 11.62 -14.53
CA ASP A 111 21.69 11.42 -15.69
C ASP A 111 22.49 11.61 -16.99
N ASP A 112 21.84 11.31 -18.11
CA ASP A 112 22.45 11.36 -19.45
C ASP A 112 22.85 12.79 -19.87
N SER A 113 22.36 13.81 -19.16
CA SER A 113 22.71 15.22 -19.38
C SER A 113 23.89 15.69 -18.52
N GLY A 114 24.45 14.81 -17.69
CA GLY A 114 25.49 15.14 -16.72
C GLY A 114 24.98 15.81 -15.44
N SER A 115 23.66 15.98 -15.30
CA SER A 115 23.01 16.41 -14.07
C SER A 115 22.83 15.23 -13.10
N THR A 116 22.34 15.49 -11.89
CA THR A 116 22.14 14.43 -10.89
C THR A 116 20.66 14.25 -10.55
N LYS A 117 20.23 12.99 -10.40
CA LYS A 117 18.87 12.62 -9.98
C LYS A 117 18.89 11.62 -8.84
N LYS A 118 17.89 11.71 -7.96
CA LYS A 118 17.67 10.73 -6.88
C LYS A 118 16.87 9.53 -7.37
N ILE A 119 17.26 8.32 -6.96
CA ILE A 119 16.49 7.11 -7.23
C ILE A 119 15.26 7.08 -6.32
N THR A 120 14.07 7.18 -6.92
CA THR A 120 12.76 7.22 -6.24
C THR A 120 11.71 6.31 -6.90
N ASN A 121 12.15 5.39 -7.76
CA ASN A 121 11.30 4.38 -8.40
C ASN A 121 12.02 3.03 -8.43
N LEU A 122 11.25 1.94 -8.40
CA LEU A 122 11.82 0.60 -8.26
C LEU A 122 12.64 0.17 -9.49
N LYS A 123 12.23 0.59 -10.70
CA LYS A 123 12.92 0.19 -11.92
C LYS A 123 14.36 0.70 -11.95
N ASP A 124 14.56 2.00 -11.70
CA ASP A 124 15.89 2.61 -11.65
C ASP A 124 16.74 1.99 -10.53
N PHE A 125 16.11 1.66 -9.39
CA PHE A 125 16.81 1.01 -8.28
C PHE A 125 17.29 -0.41 -8.64
N VAL A 126 16.43 -1.22 -9.26
CA VAL A 126 16.79 -2.58 -9.68
C VAL A 126 17.90 -2.53 -10.73
N ILE A 127 17.84 -1.61 -11.69
CA ILE A 127 18.91 -1.39 -12.67
C ILE A 127 20.21 -1.00 -11.95
N TYR A 128 20.16 -0.04 -11.04
CA TYR A 128 21.32 0.44 -10.29
C TYR A 128 22.00 -0.68 -9.47
N ARG A 129 21.21 -1.57 -8.88
CA ARG A 129 21.70 -2.74 -8.14
C ARG A 129 22.08 -3.94 -9.03
N GLY A 130 21.93 -3.83 -10.36
CA GLY A 130 22.24 -4.91 -11.31
C GLY A 130 21.24 -6.07 -11.32
N GLY A 131 20.00 -5.85 -10.89
CA GLY A 131 18.94 -6.87 -10.82
C GLY A 131 18.09 -6.99 -12.10
N ASP A 132 17.23 -8.02 -12.12
CA ASP A 132 16.35 -8.27 -13.26
C ASP A 132 15.03 -7.48 -13.16
N THR A 133 14.90 -6.43 -13.95
CA THR A 133 13.69 -5.61 -14.01
C THR A 133 12.44 -6.36 -14.49
N ARG A 134 12.58 -7.51 -15.16
CA ARG A 134 11.44 -8.34 -15.62
C ARG A 134 10.71 -9.01 -14.45
N LEU A 135 11.32 -9.04 -13.27
CA LEU A 135 10.71 -9.51 -12.04
C LEU A 135 9.87 -8.43 -11.33
N ILE A 136 9.93 -7.17 -11.77
CA ILE A 136 9.03 -6.13 -11.24
C ILE A 136 7.62 -6.40 -11.74
N VAL A 137 6.66 -6.54 -10.83
CA VAL A 137 5.23 -6.62 -11.20
C VAL A 137 4.72 -5.20 -11.49
N PRO A 138 4.22 -4.92 -12.71
CA PRO A 138 3.71 -3.58 -13.04
C PRO A 138 2.49 -3.22 -12.20
N LYS A 139 2.38 -1.95 -11.77
CA LYS A 139 1.15 -1.47 -11.12
C LYS A 139 0.01 -1.47 -12.12
N THR A 140 -1.06 -2.19 -11.82
CA THR A 140 -2.32 -2.04 -12.54
C THR A 140 -2.86 -0.63 -12.31
N ARG A 141 -3.09 0.13 -13.39
CA ARG A 141 -3.73 1.46 -13.29
C ARG A 141 -5.21 1.28 -12.94
N LYS A 142 -5.74 2.13 -12.07
CA LYS A 142 -7.21 2.23 -11.89
C LYS A 142 -7.80 2.63 -13.24
N THR A 143 -8.70 1.83 -13.78
CA THR A 143 -9.55 2.24 -14.90
C THR A 143 -10.38 3.42 -14.41
N ARG A 144 -10.28 4.59 -15.05
CA ARG A 144 -11.19 5.71 -14.77
C ARG A 144 -12.57 5.33 -15.32
N THR A 145 -13.42 4.76 -14.49
CA THR A 145 -14.86 4.72 -14.77
C THR A 145 -15.37 6.16 -14.66
N ASN A 146 -15.55 6.82 -15.80
CA ASN A 146 -16.30 8.08 -15.86
C ASN A 146 -17.74 7.76 -15.43
N HIS A 147 -18.09 8.09 -14.20
CA HIS A 147 -19.49 8.15 -13.79
C HIS A 147 -20.09 9.38 -14.48
N ARG A 148 -20.55 9.21 -15.72
CA ARG A 148 -21.48 10.16 -16.33
C ARG A 148 -22.79 9.98 -15.58
N SER A 149 -23.06 10.89 -14.65
CA SER A 149 -24.42 11.15 -14.19
C SER A 149 -25.27 11.45 -15.42
N LEU A 150 -26.17 10.54 -15.77
CA LEU A 150 -27.28 10.85 -16.65
C LEU A 150 -28.22 11.75 -15.83
N SER A 151 -28.19 13.04 -16.13
CA SER A 151 -29.23 14.00 -15.79
C SER A 151 -30.49 13.72 -16.59
#